data_AF-A0A374UJB0-F1
#
_entry.id   AF-A0A374UJB0-F1
#
_cell.length_a   1.000
_cell.length_b   1.000
_cell.length_c   1.000
_cell.angle_alpha   90.00
_cell.angle_beta   90.00
_cell.angle_gamma   90.00
#
_symmetry.space_group_name_H-M   'P 1'
#
loop_
_entity.id
_entity.type
_entity.pdbx_description
1 polymer ?
#
loop_
_entity_poly.entity_id
_entity_poly.type
_entity_poly.pdbx_seq_one_letter_code
_entity_poly.pdbx_strand_id
1 'polypeptide(L)'
;MALGVKIKNIKTNNSYTIESLYEAIKDVEFTAGKPSLTKHGAATIITFPALDSQNQVWIMKSGFSKESQKFSIQKSEEAGLGNTAKNMALDSLTNGIFGFGSMLGGNAKKCEQLVDATAKELSKLNL
;
A
#
# COMPACT_ATOMS: atom_id res chain seq x y z
N MET A 1 -10.13 -1.64 -16.50
CA MET A 1 -8.93 -0.77 -16.49
C MET A 1 -9.09 0.22 -15.35
N ALA A 2 -8.40 0.03 -14.22
CA ALA A 2 -8.40 1.00 -13.13
C ALA A 2 -7.29 2.03 -13.44
N LEU A 3 -7.70 3.20 -13.90
CA LEU A 3 -6.81 4.30 -14.27
C LEU A 3 -6.08 4.78 -13.01
N GLY A 4 -4.74 4.66 -12.99
CA GLY A 4 -3.78 5.35 -12.11
C GLY A 4 -3.42 4.73 -10.75
N VAL A 5 -3.82 3.49 -10.46
CA VAL A 5 -3.34 2.77 -9.27
C VAL A 5 -2.12 1.92 -9.68
N LYS A 6 -0.92 2.39 -9.35
CA LYS A 6 0.31 1.61 -9.53
C LYS A 6 0.27 0.42 -8.58
N ILE A 7 0.29 -0.78 -9.14
CA ILE A 7 0.30 -2.05 -8.40
C ILE A 7 1.48 -2.89 -8.89
N LYS A 8 2.20 -3.49 -7.94
CA LYS A 8 3.26 -4.48 -8.18
C LYS A 8 3.00 -5.70 -7.33
N ASN A 9 2.99 -6.87 -7.95
CA ASN A 9 2.87 -8.13 -7.24
C ASN A 9 4.24 -8.74 -7.03
N ILE A 10 4.50 -9.18 -5.81
CA ILE A 10 5.65 -10.01 -5.46
C ILE A 10 5.17 -11.39 -5.03
N LYS A 11 6.06 -12.36 -5.19
CA LYS A 11 5.88 -13.70 -4.64
C LYS A 11 7.03 -14.01 -3.69
N THR A 12 6.71 -14.34 -2.46
CA THR A 12 7.64 -14.88 -1.46
C THR A 12 7.76 -16.39 -1.63
N ASN A 13 8.89 -16.94 -1.22
CA ASN A 13 9.16 -18.37 -1.16
C ASN A 13 8.25 -19.02 -0.12
N ASN A 14 8.18 -18.43 1.07
CA ASN A 14 7.32 -18.91 2.15
C ASN A 14 5.96 -18.20 2.14
N SER A 15 4.97 -18.85 2.76
CA SER A 15 3.66 -18.26 2.97
C SER A 15 3.69 -17.41 4.23
N TYR A 16 3.18 -16.18 4.17
CA TYR A 16 3.13 -15.28 5.32
C TYR A 16 1.71 -14.75 5.56
N THR A 17 1.37 -14.53 6.83
CA THR A 17 0.31 -13.57 7.18
C THR A 17 0.84 -12.14 7.02
N ILE A 18 -0.05 -11.14 7.00
CA ILE A 18 0.37 -9.73 7.00
C ILE A 18 1.23 -9.40 8.23
N GLU A 19 0.85 -9.93 9.39
CA GLU A 19 1.58 -9.70 10.64
C GLU A 19 2.97 -10.34 10.59
N SER A 20 3.07 -11.59 10.14
CA SER A 20 4.37 -12.29 10.04
C SER A 20 5.27 -11.64 8.99
N LEU A 21 4.71 -11.19 7.86
CA LEU A 21 5.46 -10.44 6.86
C LEU A 21 5.98 -9.14 7.46
N TYR A 22 5.13 -8.40 8.20
CA TYR A 22 5.56 -7.20 8.89
C TYR A 22 6.71 -7.48 9.86
N GLU A 23 6.63 -8.51 10.68
CA GLU A 23 7.71 -8.86 11.59
C GLU A 23 9.03 -9.18 10.88
N ALA A 24 8.97 -9.80 9.70
CA ALA A 24 10.14 -10.09 8.88
C ALA A 24 10.77 -8.83 8.25
N ILE A 25 9.99 -7.76 8.06
CA ILE A 25 10.44 -6.56 7.35
C ILE A 25 10.52 -5.29 8.21
N LYS A 26 10.04 -5.31 9.46
CA LYS A 26 9.93 -4.12 10.33
C LYS A 26 11.28 -3.44 10.61
N ASP A 27 12.36 -4.23 10.62
CA ASP A 27 13.71 -3.79 10.89
C ASP A 27 14.51 -3.52 9.60
N VAL A 28 13.89 -3.68 8.42
CA VAL A 28 14.52 -3.40 7.13
C VAL A 28 14.33 -1.93 6.77
N GLU A 29 15.42 -1.27 6.37
CA GLU A 29 15.37 0.08 5.83
C GLU A 29 14.88 0.05 4.38
N PHE A 30 13.63 0.47 4.17
CA PHE A 30 13.08 0.68 2.83
C PHE A 30 13.24 2.13 2.40
N THR A 31 13.40 2.35 1.10
CA THR A 31 13.36 3.70 0.52
C THR A 31 12.01 4.39 0.80
N ALA A 32 10.93 3.63 0.96
CA ALA A 32 9.61 4.14 1.31
C ALA A 32 9.47 4.57 2.79
N GLY A 33 10.48 4.32 3.64
CA GLY A 33 10.47 4.60 5.06
C GLY A 33 10.16 3.36 5.90
N LYS A 34 9.80 3.57 7.17
CA LYS A 34 9.54 2.46 8.10
C LYS A 34 8.15 1.86 7.88
N PRO A 35 8.02 0.55 7.67
CA PRO A 35 6.71 -0.08 7.56
C PRO A 35 5.97 -0.02 8.91
N SER A 36 4.65 -0.09 8.87
CA SER A 36 3.77 -0.12 10.05
C SER A 36 2.54 -0.97 9.77
N LEU A 37 2.01 -1.64 10.80
CA LEU A 37 0.71 -2.32 10.68
C LEU A 37 -0.41 -1.30 10.86
N THR A 38 -1.32 -1.25 9.89
CA THR A 38 -2.46 -0.34 9.92
C THR A 38 -3.75 -1.11 9.67
N LYS A 39 -4.75 -0.85 10.51
CA LYS A 39 -6.10 -1.36 10.31
C LYS A 39 -6.85 -0.45 9.34
N HIS A 40 -7.24 -1.00 8.20
CA HIS A 40 -8.00 -0.32 7.17
C HIS A 40 -9.32 -1.08 6.93
N GLY A 41 -10.43 -0.52 7.39
CA GLY A 41 -11.72 -1.21 7.44
C GLY A 41 -11.66 -2.49 8.28
N ALA A 42 -12.03 -3.62 7.67
CA ALA A 42 -11.99 -4.95 8.30
C ALA A 42 -10.66 -5.69 8.12
N ALA A 43 -9.70 -5.13 7.38
CA ALA A 43 -8.42 -5.76 7.08
C ALA A 43 -7.26 -5.06 7.81
N THR A 44 -6.22 -5.84 8.12
CA THR A 44 -4.91 -5.31 8.53
C THR A 44 -4.00 -5.34 7.33
N ILE A 45 -3.34 -4.22 7.04
CA ILE A 45 -2.40 -4.04 5.94
C ILE A 45 -1.08 -3.48 6.48
N ILE A 46 0.00 -3.62 5.71
CA ILE A 46 1.26 -2.94 6.02
C ILE A 46 1.26 -1.63 5.24
N THR A 47 1.63 -0.54 5.89
CA THR A 47 1.71 0.78 5.28
C THR A 47 3.09 1.38 5.51
N PHE A 48 3.49 2.26 4.61
CA PHE A 48 4.64 3.13 4.77
C PHE A 48 4.19 4.55 5.10
N PRO A 49 5.07 5.45 5.57
CA PRO A 49 4.74 6.85 5.76
C PRO A 49 4.07 7.44 4.52
N ALA A 50 2.92 8.08 4.71
CA ALA A 50 2.20 8.72 3.62
C ALA A 50 2.95 9.97 3.15
N LEU A 51 3.02 10.18 1.84
CA LEU A 51 3.54 11.42 1.25
C LEU A 51 2.49 12.54 1.36
N ASP A 52 1.22 12.18 1.24
CA ASP A 52 0.04 13.00 1.48
C ASP A 52 -1.20 12.07 1.62
N SER A 53 -2.39 12.65 1.77
CA SER A 53 -3.64 11.92 2.01
C SER A 53 -4.04 10.95 0.89
N GLN A 54 -3.48 11.08 -0.32
CA GLN A 54 -3.83 10.26 -1.49
C GLN A 54 -2.64 9.41 -2.00
N ASN A 55 -1.47 9.53 -1.36
CA ASN A 55 -0.22 8.93 -1.83
C ASN A 55 0.51 8.23 -0.67
N GLN A 56 0.13 6.99 -0.40
CA GLN A 56 0.77 6.08 0.54
C GLN A 56 1.07 4.75 -0.15
N VAL A 57 2.20 4.13 0.21
CA VAL A 57 2.52 2.76 -0.23
C VAL A 57 1.91 1.77 0.74
N TRP A 58 1.12 0.84 0.21
CA TRP A 58 0.52 -0.26 0.96
C TRP A 58 1.11 -1.59 0.49
N ILE A 59 1.21 -2.54 1.42
CA ILE A 59 1.40 -3.96 1.11
C ILE A 59 0.16 -4.70 1.59
N MET A 60 -0.50 -5.37 0.66
CA MET A 60 -1.66 -6.21 0.92
C MET A 60 -1.38 -7.65 0.52
N LYS A 61 -2.06 -8.57 1.20
CA LYS A 61 -2.07 -9.97 0.84
C LYS A 61 -2.95 -10.17 -0.38
N SER A 62 -2.47 -10.91 -1.37
CA SER A 62 -3.30 -11.34 -2.49
C SER A 62 -4.11 -12.57 -2.12
N GLY A 63 -5.43 -12.51 -2.35
CA GLY A 63 -6.39 -13.60 -2.06
C GLY A 63 -6.99 -13.54 -0.65
N PHE A 64 -7.95 -14.44 -0.38
CA PHE A 64 -8.74 -14.47 0.86
C PHE A 64 -8.16 -15.35 1.98
N SER A 65 -7.23 -16.25 1.67
CA SER A 65 -6.61 -17.18 2.65
C SER A 65 -5.83 -16.45 3.74
N LYS A 66 -5.77 -16.99 4.97
CA LYS A 66 -5.07 -16.35 6.10
C LYS A 66 -3.59 -16.05 5.79
N GLU A 67 -2.93 -16.96 5.08
CA GLU A 67 -1.56 -16.83 4.61
C GLU A 67 -1.53 -16.76 3.08
N SER A 68 -0.53 -16.09 2.53
CA SER A 68 -0.28 -16.08 1.08
C SER A 68 1.22 -16.00 0.81
N GLN A 69 1.61 -16.57 -0.33
CA GLN A 69 2.91 -16.30 -0.93
C GLN A 69 2.88 -15.07 -1.83
N LYS A 70 1.70 -14.53 -2.14
CA LYS A 70 1.54 -13.43 -3.10
C LYS A 70 1.13 -12.17 -2.37
N PHE A 71 1.91 -11.11 -2.54
CA PHE A 71 1.65 -9.80 -1.97
C PHE A 71 1.54 -8.75 -3.06
N SER A 72 0.69 -7.76 -2.83
CA SER A 72 0.46 -6.61 -3.70
C SER A 72 1.01 -5.38 -3.01
N ILE A 73 2.03 -4.76 -3.61
CA ILE A 73 2.52 -3.45 -3.24
C ILE A 73 1.80 -2.45 -4.13
N GLN A 74 1.10 -1.50 -3.55
CA GLN A 74 0.28 -0.57 -4.30
C GLN A 74 0.34 0.84 -3.75
N LYS A 75 0.14 1.79 -4.65
CA LYS A 75 -0.18 3.16 -4.29
C LYS A 75 -1.63 3.21 -3.84
N SER A 76 -1.91 3.85 -2.72
CA SER A 76 -3.27 4.05 -2.22
C SER A 76 -3.33 5.33 -1.39
N GLU A 77 -4.54 5.71 -1.00
CA GLU A 77 -4.77 6.78 -0.03
C GLU A 77 -4.15 6.47 1.33
N GLU A 78 -4.04 7.47 2.20
CA GLU A 78 -3.59 7.25 3.57
C GLU A 78 -4.58 6.34 4.32
N ALA A 79 -4.06 5.20 4.80
CA ALA A 79 -4.84 4.19 5.49
C ALA A 79 -5.22 4.63 6.90
N GLY A 80 -6.44 4.29 7.30
CA GLY A 80 -6.89 4.37 8.68
C GLY A 80 -8.40 4.43 8.74
N LEU A 81 -8.99 3.95 9.83
CA LEU A 81 -10.45 3.91 10.01
C LEU A 81 -11.10 5.30 9.86
N GLY A 82 -10.44 6.34 10.36
CA GLY A 82 -10.90 7.72 10.23
C GLY A 82 -10.80 8.28 8.81
N ASN A 83 -9.81 7.82 8.02
CA ASN A 83 -9.64 8.25 6.64
C ASN A 83 -10.59 7.52 5.69
N THR A 84 -10.91 6.24 5.92
CA THR A 84 -11.92 5.53 5.12
C THR A 84 -13.27 6.26 5.13
N ALA A 85 -13.72 6.71 6.30
CA ALA A 85 -14.98 7.45 6.43
C ALA A 85 -14.90 8.84 5.79
N LYS A 86 -13.78 9.55 5.97
CA LYS A 86 -13.55 10.87 5.36
C LYS A 86 -13.48 10.78 3.84
N ASN A 87 -12.72 9.84 3.29
CA ASN A 87 -12.54 9.67 1.85
C ASN A 87 -13.84 9.20 1.19
N MET A 88 -14.60 8.31 1.82
CA MET A 88 -15.94 7.95 1.35
C MET A 88 -16.89 9.16 1.32
N ALA A 89 -16.88 10.00 2.35
CA ALA A 89 -17.68 11.22 2.38
C ALA A 89 -17.20 12.24 1.32
N LEU A 90 -15.89 12.40 1.14
CA LEU A 90 -15.30 13.31 0.14
C LEU A 90 -15.59 12.83 -1.29
N ASP A 91 -15.50 11.53 -1.56
CA ASP A 91 -15.78 10.94 -2.87
C ASP A 91 -17.26 11.09 -3.25
N SER A 92 -18.17 10.87 -2.28
CA SER A 92 -19.60 11.15 -2.44
C SER A 92 -19.93 12.62 -2.70
N LEU A 93 -19.15 13.55 -2.13
CA LEU A 93 -19.36 14.99 -2.29
C LEU A 93 -18.75 15.55 -3.59
N THR A 94 -17.76 14.86 -4.17
CA THR A 94 -16.97 15.38 -5.30
C THR A 94 -17.16 14.61 -6.61
N ASN A 95 -18.14 13.70 -6.68
CA ASN A 95 -18.44 12.88 -7.87
C ASN A 95 -17.20 12.15 -8.45
N GLY A 96 -16.23 11.77 -7.61
CA GLY A 96 -15.02 11.04 -8.04
C GLY A 96 -14.02 11.84 -8.90
N ILE A 97 -14.27 13.14 -9.17
CA ILE A 97 -13.41 13.97 -10.04
C ILE A 97 -12.11 14.36 -9.32
N PHE A 98 -12.15 14.57 -8.01
CA PHE A 98 -10.95 14.87 -7.20
C PHE A 98 -9.96 13.69 -7.10
N GLY A 99 -10.43 12.45 -7.32
CA GLY A 99 -9.56 11.27 -7.38
C GLY A 99 -8.63 11.24 -8.60
N PHE A 100 -9.05 11.86 -9.72
CA PHE A 100 -8.28 11.87 -10.97
C PHE A 100 -7.11 12.87 -10.98
N GLY A 101 -7.31 14.07 -10.41
CA GLY A 101 -6.30 15.14 -10.41
C GLY A 101 -5.10 14.86 -9.49
N SER A 102 -5.36 14.27 -8.32
CA SER A 102 -4.31 13.91 -7.37
C SER A 102 -3.47 12.70 -7.80
N MET A 103 -3.97 11.96 -8.81
CA MET A 103 -3.32 10.79 -9.37
C MET A 103 -2.08 11.11 -10.22
N LEU A 104 -1.91 12.38 -10.64
CA LEU A 104 -0.87 12.80 -11.61
C LEU A 104 0.11 13.85 -11.07
N GLY A 105 0.04 14.19 -9.78
CA GLY A 105 0.94 15.15 -9.12
C GLY A 105 2.37 14.63 -8.89
N GLY A 106 3.26 15.52 -8.42
CA GLY A 106 4.64 15.15 -8.11
C GLY A 106 4.76 14.05 -7.05
N ASN A 107 3.90 14.09 -6.02
CA ASN A 107 3.84 13.05 -4.98
C ASN A 107 3.26 11.73 -5.51
N ALA A 108 2.33 11.76 -6.45
CA ALA A 108 1.86 10.55 -7.11
C ALA A 108 3.01 9.82 -7.80
N LYS A 109 3.79 10.50 -8.63
CA LYS A 109 4.97 9.92 -9.29
C LYS A 109 6.00 9.40 -8.28
N LYS A 110 6.27 10.15 -7.21
CA LYS A 110 7.16 9.70 -6.12
C LYS A 110 6.62 8.43 -5.46
N CYS A 111 5.33 8.37 -5.14
CA CYS A 111 4.71 7.20 -4.54
C CYS A 111 4.78 5.99 -5.48
N GLU A 112 4.59 6.17 -6.79
CA GLU A 112 4.77 5.10 -7.78
C GLU A 112 6.21 4.58 -7.81
N GLN A 113 7.20 5.47 -7.72
CA GLN A 113 8.61 5.08 -7.60
C GLN A 113 8.89 4.33 -6.30
N LEU A 114 8.27 4.74 -5.19
CA LEU A 114 8.37 4.03 -3.92
C LEU A 114 7.73 2.64 -4.00
N VAL A 115 6.58 2.47 -4.67
CA VAL A 115 5.99 1.15 -4.95
C VAL A 115 6.98 0.25 -5.70
N ASP A 116 7.62 0.77 -6.75
CA ASP A 116 8.62 0.02 -7.51
C ASP A 116 9.87 -0.30 -6.67
N ALA A 117 10.33 0.63 -5.84
CA ALA A 117 11.48 0.45 -4.95
C ALA A 117 11.19 -0.62 -3.88
N THR A 118 10.07 -0.49 -3.17
CA THR A 118 9.65 -1.44 -2.13
C THR A 118 9.45 -2.84 -2.69
N ALA A 119 8.84 -2.99 -3.87
CA ALA A 119 8.70 -4.30 -4.51
C ALA A 119 10.05 -4.95 -4.82
N LYS A 120 11.02 -4.16 -5.30
CA LYS A 120 12.40 -4.62 -5.57
C LYS A 120 13.14 -4.96 -4.28
N GLU A 121 13.04 -4.12 -3.26
CA GLU A 121 13.66 -4.32 -1.94
C GLU A 121 13.12 -5.61 -1.30
N LEU A 122 11.80 -5.81 -1.27
CA LEU A 122 11.17 -7.04 -0.77
C LEU A 122 11.61 -8.28 -1.54
N SER A 123 11.74 -8.18 -2.87
CA SER A 123 12.19 -9.30 -3.70
C SER A 123 13.66 -9.68 -3.45
N LYS A 124 14.48 -8.75 -2.94
CA LYS A 124 15.89 -9.00 -2.58
C LYS A 124 16.06 -9.66 -1.21
N LEU A 125 15.05 -9.55 -0.33
CA LEU A 125 15.08 -10.16 1.00
C LEU A 125 14.95 -11.69 0.97
N ASN A 126 14.59 -12.27 -0.20
CA ASN A 126 14.44 -13.71 -0.42
C ASN A 126 13.56 -14.43 0.63
N LEU A 127 12.54 -13.70 1.13
CA LEU A 127 11.50 -14.18 2.05
C LEU A 127 10.72 -15.34 1.44
#